data_AF-D8SS53-F1
#
_entry.id   AF-D8SS53-F1
#
_cell.length_a   1.000
_cell.length_b   1.000
_cell.length_c   1.000
_cell.angle_alpha   90.00
_cell.angle_beta   90.00
_cell.angle_gamma   90.00
#
_symmetry.space_group_name_H-M   'P 1'
#
loop_
_entity.id
_entity.type
_entity.pdbx_description
1 polymer ?
#
loop_
_entity_poly.entity_id
_entity_poly.type
_entity_poly.pdbx_seq_one_letter_code
_entity_poly.pdbx_strand_id
1 'polypeptide(L)'
;MGLLPLIYAMLLIPTGRSAKGGVPVWPFSLVSFFTGVFALLPYFGLWNPPPPRVTKQELSTWPLVVLESKILSFFVAACALGLAAKAALSNSESWSQYFGFFRESRFIHVMSIDFVLLNLLVVFWVFNDITFRRSNNSWLIPVSIIPLVGPALYLLLRPGLPPQMVDE
;
A
#
# COMPACT_ATOMS: atom_id res chain seq x y z
N MET A 1 6.78 3.04 9.30
CA MET A 1 6.13 1.72 9.10
C MET A 1 4.65 1.88 8.87
N GLY A 2 3.83 2.41 9.79
CA GLY A 2 2.37 2.49 9.63
C GLY A 2 1.79 3.12 8.35
N LEU A 3 2.52 3.98 7.63
CA LEU A 3 2.06 4.54 6.36
C LEU A 3 2.01 3.50 5.22
N LEU A 4 2.92 2.50 5.21
CA LEU A 4 2.93 1.44 4.19
C LEU A 4 1.74 0.49 4.35
N PRO A 5 1.46 -0.09 5.53
CA PRO A 5 0.23 -0.84 5.79
C PRO A 5 -1.04 -0.10 5.39
N LEU A 6 -1.09 1.23 5.57
CA LEU A 6 -2.21 2.04 5.10
C LEU A 6 -2.29 2.10 3.57
N ILE A 7 -1.16 2.31 2.88
CA ILE A 7 -1.08 2.22 1.41
C ILE A 7 -1.56 0.85 0.93
N TYR A 8 -1.12 -0.22 1.58
CA TYR A 8 -1.58 -1.58 1.31
C TYR A 8 -3.07 -1.75 1.56
N ALA A 9 -3.62 -1.22 2.65
CA ALA A 9 -5.06 -1.23 2.90
C ALA A 9 -5.84 -0.55 1.76
N MET A 10 -5.36 0.60 1.30
CA MET A 10 -5.97 1.38 0.21
C MET A 10 -5.88 0.68 -1.15
N LEU A 11 -4.90 -0.19 -1.38
CA LEU A 11 -4.78 -1.01 -2.60
C LEU A 11 -5.56 -2.33 -2.48
N LEU A 12 -5.41 -3.03 -1.37
CA LEU A 12 -5.89 -4.40 -1.23
C LEU A 12 -7.39 -4.50 -0.94
N ILE A 13 -7.93 -3.60 -0.11
CA ILE A 13 -9.33 -3.67 0.30
C ILE A 13 -10.28 -3.32 -0.86
N PRO A 14 -10.01 -2.29 -1.69
CA PRO A 14 -10.89 -1.97 -2.82
C PRO A 14 -10.74 -2.91 -4.02
N THR A 15 -9.51 -3.29 -4.40
CA THR A 15 -9.24 -3.99 -5.67
C THR A 15 -8.35 -5.22 -5.55
N GLY A 16 -7.65 -5.41 -4.44
CA GLY A 16 -6.81 -6.59 -4.20
C GLY A 16 -7.54 -7.75 -3.51
N ARG A 17 -8.87 -7.75 -3.44
CA ARG A 17 -9.68 -8.84 -2.87
C ARG A 17 -9.61 -10.09 -3.76
N SER A 18 -9.57 -11.27 -3.15
CA SER A 18 -9.62 -12.55 -3.86
C SER A 18 -11.07 -12.95 -4.17
N ALA A 19 -11.40 -13.35 -5.41
CA ALA A 19 -12.75 -13.80 -5.76
C ALA A 19 -13.04 -15.24 -5.33
N LYS A 20 -12.04 -16.14 -5.37
CA LYS A 20 -12.20 -17.57 -5.03
C LYS A 20 -11.65 -17.86 -3.64
N GLY A 21 -12.49 -18.36 -2.73
CA GLY A 21 -12.09 -18.86 -1.41
C GLY A 21 -12.45 -17.95 -0.22
N GLY A 22 -12.92 -16.72 -0.46
CA GLY A 22 -13.54 -15.88 0.58
C GLY A 22 -12.59 -15.39 1.69
N VAL A 23 -11.28 -15.56 1.56
CA VAL A 23 -10.33 -15.12 2.59
C VAL A 23 -10.36 -13.60 2.69
N PRO A 24 -10.83 -13.02 3.81
CA PRO A 24 -10.93 -11.58 3.94
C PRO A 24 -9.54 -10.97 4.09
N VAL A 25 -9.25 -9.90 3.34
CA VAL A 25 -7.93 -9.23 3.42
C VAL A 25 -7.79 -8.32 4.65
N TRP A 26 -8.91 -7.86 5.22
CA TRP A 26 -8.91 -6.89 6.31
C TRP A 26 -8.16 -7.33 7.57
N PRO A 27 -8.19 -8.61 8.02
CA PRO A 27 -7.42 -9.04 9.20
C PRO A 27 -5.92 -8.94 8.93
N PHE A 28 -5.47 -9.38 7.76
CA PHE A 28 -4.07 -9.31 7.36
C PHE A 28 -3.62 -7.85 7.24
N SER A 29 -4.46 -6.99 6.65
CA SER A 29 -4.19 -5.56 6.55
C SER A 29 -4.09 -4.90 7.93
N LEU A 30 -4.97 -5.21 8.88
CA LEU A 30 -4.94 -4.63 10.22
C LEU A 30 -3.70 -5.09 11.01
N VAL A 31 -3.41 -6.39 10.98
CA VAL A 31 -2.24 -6.95 11.69
C VAL A 31 -0.93 -6.44 11.09
N SER A 32 -0.90 -6.13 9.77
CA SER A 32 0.28 -5.57 9.11
C SER A 32 0.74 -4.22 9.65
N PHE A 33 -0.10 -3.48 10.39
CA PHE A 33 0.36 -2.27 11.09
C PHE A 33 1.40 -2.55 12.18
N PHE A 34 1.40 -3.77 12.72
CA PHE A 34 2.31 -4.22 13.77
C PHE A 34 3.42 -5.12 13.23
N THR A 35 3.08 -6.05 12.34
CA THR A 35 4.00 -7.09 11.86
C THR A 35 4.43 -6.90 10.41
N GLY A 36 3.95 -5.86 9.72
CA GLY A 36 4.33 -5.55 8.35
C GLY A 36 4.01 -6.66 7.34
N VAL A 37 4.96 -6.92 6.46
CA VAL A 37 4.93 -7.90 5.37
C VAL A 37 4.64 -9.31 5.86
N PHE A 38 5.06 -9.66 7.09
CA PHE A 38 4.81 -10.99 7.63
C PHE A 38 3.32 -11.31 7.79
N ALA A 39 2.47 -10.29 7.99
CA ALA A 39 1.02 -10.48 7.97
C ALA A 39 0.45 -10.52 6.54
N LEU A 40 1.05 -9.81 5.59
CA LEU A 40 0.51 -9.73 4.23
C LEU A 40 0.93 -10.89 3.32
N LEU A 41 2.11 -11.48 3.54
CA LEU A 41 2.63 -12.58 2.73
C LEU A 41 1.70 -13.81 2.66
N PRO A 42 1.10 -14.30 3.77
CA PRO A 42 0.13 -15.38 3.71
C PRO A 42 -1.06 -15.05 2.82
N TYR A 43 -1.56 -13.82 2.89
CA TYR A 43 -2.63 -13.36 2.02
C TYR A 43 -2.20 -13.34 0.55
N PHE A 44 -0.98 -12.88 0.25
CA PHE A 44 -0.46 -12.84 -1.12
C PHE A 44 -0.32 -14.24 -1.74
N GLY A 45 0.02 -15.25 -0.95
CA GLY A 45 0.04 -16.65 -1.40
C GLY A 45 -1.35 -17.24 -1.64
N LEU A 46 -2.36 -16.77 -0.91
CA LEU A 46 -3.76 -17.21 -1.03
C LEU A 46 -4.58 -16.36 -2.03
N TRP A 47 -4.01 -15.26 -2.52
CA TRP A 47 -4.70 -14.32 -3.38
C TRP A 47 -4.94 -14.92 -4.76
N ASN A 48 -6.20 -14.86 -5.22
CA ASN A 48 -6.61 -15.39 -6.50
C ASN A 48 -7.45 -14.37 -7.28
N PRO A 49 -6.94 -13.81 -8.39
CA PRO A 49 -7.68 -12.86 -9.23
C PRO A 49 -8.80 -13.56 -10.02
N PRO A 50 -9.80 -12.82 -10.56
CA PRO A 50 -10.00 -11.36 -10.50
C PRO A 50 -10.60 -10.88 -9.17
N PRO A 51 -10.64 -9.57 -8.88
CA PRO A 51 -11.33 -9.07 -7.71
C PRO A 51 -12.86 -9.28 -7.80
N PRO A 52 -13.53 -9.58 -6.67
CA PRO A 52 -14.97 -9.56 -6.60
C PRO A 52 -15.50 -8.16 -6.90
N ARG A 53 -16.71 -8.08 -7.47
CA ARG A 53 -17.40 -6.81 -7.66
C ARG A 53 -17.82 -6.22 -6.31
N VAL A 54 -17.93 -4.91 -6.27
CA VAL A 54 -18.28 -4.12 -5.08
C VAL A 54 -19.62 -3.45 -5.34
N THR A 55 -20.57 -3.51 -4.41
CA THR A 55 -21.86 -2.81 -4.61
C THR A 55 -21.68 -1.30 -4.40
N LYS A 56 -22.48 -0.45 -5.08
CA LYS A 56 -22.49 1.01 -4.82
C LYS A 56 -22.65 1.35 -3.34
N GLN A 57 -23.55 0.63 -2.65
CA GLN A 57 -23.75 0.78 -1.21
C GLN A 57 -22.49 0.46 -0.40
N GLU A 58 -21.73 -0.57 -0.78
CA GLU A 58 -20.49 -0.96 -0.11
C GLU A 58 -19.41 0.13 -0.29
N LEU A 59 -19.34 0.75 -1.46
CA LEU A 59 -18.42 1.86 -1.74
C LEU A 59 -18.71 3.12 -0.89
N SER A 60 -19.98 3.37 -0.56
CA SER A 60 -20.39 4.45 0.34
C SER A 60 -20.27 4.09 1.83
N THR A 61 -19.88 2.85 2.16
CA THR A 61 -19.77 2.36 3.53
C THR A 61 -18.31 2.35 4.00
N TRP A 62 -18.11 2.48 5.31
CA TRP A 62 -16.79 2.29 5.92
C TRP A 62 -16.36 0.81 5.80
N PRO A 63 -15.10 0.50 5.44
CA PRO A 63 -13.96 1.40 5.29
C PRO A 63 -13.73 1.94 3.86
N LEU A 64 -14.44 1.45 2.84
CA LEU A 64 -14.18 1.79 1.43
C LEU A 64 -14.31 3.28 1.14
N VAL A 65 -15.31 3.95 1.73
CA VAL A 65 -15.50 5.40 1.58
C VAL A 65 -14.27 6.20 2.02
N VAL A 66 -13.56 5.72 3.05
CA VAL A 66 -12.35 6.36 3.58
C VAL A 66 -11.15 6.01 2.71
N LEU A 67 -10.99 4.73 2.36
CA LEU A 67 -9.83 4.23 1.62
C LEU A 67 -9.80 4.71 0.16
N GLU A 68 -10.95 4.96 -0.47
CA GLU A 68 -11.06 5.55 -1.81
C GLU A 68 -11.05 7.10 -1.79
N SER A 69 -11.01 7.73 -0.61
CA SER A 69 -11.06 9.19 -0.49
C SER A 69 -9.79 9.88 -1.02
N LYS A 70 -9.98 10.89 -1.86
CA LYS A 70 -8.90 11.77 -2.34
C LYS A 70 -8.23 12.56 -1.24
N ILE A 71 -8.98 12.90 -0.18
CA ILE A 71 -8.44 13.61 0.99
C ILE A 71 -7.44 12.71 1.71
N LEU A 72 -7.80 11.43 1.94
CA LEU A 72 -6.88 10.47 2.54
C LEU A 72 -5.63 10.29 1.66
N SER A 73 -5.80 10.11 0.34
CA SER A 73 -4.67 10.00 -0.58
C SER A 73 -3.74 11.22 -0.53
N PHE A 74 -4.29 12.44 -0.40
CA PHE A 74 -3.51 13.66 -0.25
C PHE A 74 -2.68 13.65 1.04
N PHE A 75 -3.30 13.30 2.18
CA PHE A 75 -2.57 13.18 3.45
C PHE A 75 -1.48 12.11 3.39
N VAL A 76 -1.78 10.95 2.78
CA VAL A 76 -0.80 9.86 2.59
C VAL A 76 0.38 10.35 1.74
N ALA A 77 0.12 11.07 0.65
CA ALA A 77 1.16 11.65 -0.20
C ALA A 77 1.98 12.73 0.53
N ALA A 78 1.34 13.62 1.28
CA ALA A 78 2.01 14.66 2.06
C ALA A 78 2.92 14.06 3.15
N CYS A 79 2.43 13.06 3.89
CA CYS A 79 3.22 12.34 4.89
C CYS A 79 4.37 11.56 4.25
N ALA A 80 4.13 10.90 3.11
CA ALA A 80 5.15 10.18 2.37
C ALA A 80 6.30 11.11 1.94
N LEU A 81 5.93 12.26 1.36
CA LEU A 81 6.89 13.28 0.93
C LEU A 81 7.64 13.88 2.11
N GLY A 82 6.96 14.18 3.22
CA GLY A 82 7.59 14.71 4.43
C GLY A 82 8.59 13.75 5.05
N LEU A 83 8.27 12.45 5.10
CA LEU A 83 9.19 11.41 5.59
C LEU A 83 10.39 11.23 4.66
N ALA A 84 10.16 11.23 3.34
CA ALA A 84 11.23 11.14 2.35
C ALA A 84 12.16 12.37 2.41
N ALA A 85 11.61 13.58 2.52
CA ALA A 85 12.36 14.81 2.69
C ALA A 85 13.19 14.79 3.98
N LYS A 86 12.61 14.37 5.10
CA LYS A 86 13.34 14.22 6.36
C LYS A 86 14.53 13.27 6.22
N ALA A 87 14.34 12.12 5.57
CA ALA A 87 15.41 11.17 5.33
C ALA A 87 16.50 11.76 4.42
N ALA A 88 16.12 12.41 3.32
CA ALA A 88 17.05 13.00 2.36
C ALA A 88 17.87 14.16 2.95
N LEU A 89 17.25 14.95 3.84
CA LEU A 89 17.90 16.09 4.51
C LEU A 89 18.66 15.68 5.79
N SER A 90 18.67 14.38 6.15
CA SER A 90 19.40 13.90 7.32
C SER A 90 20.91 13.93 7.08
N ASN A 91 21.66 14.30 8.12
CA ASN A 91 23.12 14.38 8.08
C ASN A 91 23.79 12.98 8.12
N SER A 92 25.08 12.94 7.77
CA SER A 92 25.86 11.69 7.73
C SER A 92 25.93 10.98 9.09
N GLU A 93 25.94 11.73 10.19
CA GLU A 93 25.94 11.19 11.54
C GLU A 93 24.67 10.40 11.84
N SER A 94 23.49 10.93 11.50
CA SER A 94 22.21 10.24 11.68
C SER A 94 22.15 8.95 10.88
N TRP A 95 22.67 8.95 9.66
CA TRP A 95 22.77 7.75 8.83
C TRP A 95 23.72 6.70 9.44
N SER A 96 24.87 7.13 9.96
CA SER A 96 25.82 6.25 10.65
C SER A 96 25.18 5.60 11.88
N GLN A 97 24.50 6.39 12.72
CA GLN A 97 23.76 5.89 13.89
C GLN A 97 22.68 4.88 13.49
N TYR A 98 21.92 5.16 12.42
CA TYR A 98 20.95 4.21 11.89
C TYR A 98 21.62 2.88 11.47
N PHE A 99 22.76 2.92 10.78
CA PHE A 99 23.47 1.69 10.40
C PHE A 99 24.03 0.93 11.61
N GLY A 100 24.45 1.64 12.67
CA GLY A 100 24.77 1.03 13.97
C GLY A 100 23.57 0.28 14.54
N PHE A 101 22.42 0.97 14.65
CA PHE A 101 21.18 0.36 15.12
C PHE A 101 20.70 -0.80 14.25
N PHE A 102 20.85 -0.71 12.94
CA PHE A 102 20.49 -1.78 12.02
C PHE A 102 21.32 -3.06 12.23
N ARG A 103 22.55 -2.95 12.74
CA ARG A 103 23.41 -4.10 13.04
C ARG A 103 23.17 -4.65 14.44
N GLU A 104 22.97 -3.77 15.42
CA GLU A 104 22.88 -4.16 16.83
C GLU A 104 21.47 -4.53 17.27
N SER A 105 20.46 -3.81 16.78
CA SER A 105 19.06 -4.01 17.17
C SER A 105 18.36 -4.93 16.19
N ARG A 106 18.03 -6.14 16.65
CA ARG A 106 17.22 -7.11 15.88
C ARG A 106 15.88 -6.52 15.44
N PHE A 107 15.27 -5.67 16.28
CA PHE A 107 14.01 -5.03 15.96
C PHE A 107 14.15 -4.09 14.76
N ILE A 108 15.13 -3.17 14.81
CA ILE A 108 15.36 -2.22 13.71
C ILE A 108 15.77 -2.95 12.44
N HIS A 109 16.63 -3.97 12.57
CA HIS A 109 17.03 -4.81 11.44
C HIS A 109 15.82 -5.43 10.72
N VAL A 110 14.94 -6.10 11.47
CA VAL A 110 13.74 -6.74 10.92
C VAL A 110 12.78 -5.71 10.33
N MET A 111 12.54 -4.58 11.01
CA MET A 111 11.64 -3.54 10.50
C MET A 111 12.17 -2.86 9.22
N SER A 112 13.48 -2.76 9.06
CA SER A 112 14.09 -2.23 7.85
C SER A 112 14.00 -3.20 6.68
N ILE A 113 14.20 -4.51 6.93
CA ILE A 113 13.97 -5.55 5.91
C ILE A 113 12.49 -5.56 5.51
N ASP A 114 11.59 -5.52 6.49
CA ASP A 114 10.15 -5.42 6.29
C ASP A 114 9.78 -4.25 5.39
N PHE A 115 10.32 -3.06 5.67
CA PHE A 115 10.12 -1.87 4.84
C PHE A 115 10.57 -2.07 3.40
N VAL A 116 11.74 -2.67 3.18
CA VAL A 116 12.24 -2.93 1.82
C VAL A 116 11.31 -3.92 1.09
N LEU A 117 10.91 -5.01 1.75
CA LEU A 117 10.02 -6.01 1.17
C LEU A 117 8.65 -5.43 0.82
N LEU A 118 8.06 -4.63 1.71
CA LEU A 118 6.80 -3.93 1.46
C LEU A 118 6.92 -2.95 0.29
N ASN A 119 8.03 -2.23 0.14
CA ASN A 119 8.21 -1.35 -1.02
C ASN A 119 8.42 -2.11 -2.32
N LEU A 120 9.08 -3.26 -2.31
CA LEU A 120 9.23 -4.08 -3.53
C LEU A 120 7.87 -4.65 -3.98
N LEU A 121 7.08 -5.16 -3.02
CA LEU A 121 5.79 -5.76 -3.30
C LEU A 121 4.74 -4.71 -3.70
N VAL A 122 4.88 -3.45 -3.28
CA VAL A 122 3.86 -2.42 -3.59
C VAL A 122 3.80 -2.13 -5.09
N VAL A 123 4.91 -2.25 -5.81
CA VAL A 123 4.98 -2.04 -7.26
C VAL A 123 4.06 -3.03 -7.98
N PHE A 124 4.07 -4.30 -7.55
CA PHE A 124 3.17 -5.33 -8.06
C PHE A 124 1.69 -4.98 -7.79
N TRP A 125 1.37 -4.51 -6.59
CA TRP A 125 -0.01 -4.14 -6.24
C TRP A 125 -0.51 -2.89 -6.95
N VAL A 126 0.36 -1.91 -7.19
CA VAL A 126 0.05 -0.75 -8.03
C VAL A 126 -0.22 -1.18 -9.47
N PHE A 127 0.61 -2.07 -10.03
CA PHE A 127 0.36 -2.63 -11.36
C PHE A 127 -1.00 -3.34 -11.46
N ASN A 128 -1.34 -4.17 -10.46
CA ASN A 128 -2.63 -4.85 -10.41
C ASN A 128 -3.79 -3.85 -10.33
N ASP A 129 -3.71 -2.85 -9.45
CA ASP A 129 -4.76 -1.83 -9.30
C ASP A 129 -4.95 -1.01 -10.59
N ILE A 130 -3.86 -0.63 -11.28
CA ILE A 130 -3.93 0.04 -12.60
C ILE A 130 -4.65 -0.85 -13.62
N THR A 131 -4.29 -2.13 -13.68
CA THR A 131 -4.84 -3.11 -14.63
C THR A 131 -6.33 -3.31 -14.39
N PHE A 132 -6.72 -3.47 -13.12
CA PHE A 132 -8.12 -3.63 -12.73
C PHE A 132 -8.96 -2.38 -12.99
N ARG A 133 -8.42 -1.20 -12.71
CA ARG A 133 -9.09 0.08 -12.99
C ARG A 133 -9.05 0.49 -14.45
N ARG A 134 -8.29 -0.22 -15.30
CA ARG A 134 -8.00 0.16 -16.70
C ARG A 134 -7.50 1.61 -16.81
N SER A 135 -6.66 2.02 -15.86
CA SER A 135 -6.12 3.38 -15.82
C SER A 135 -5.03 3.56 -16.88
N ASN A 136 -5.00 4.72 -17.54
CA ASN A 136 -3.93 5.07 -18.47
C ASN A 136 -2.62 5.52 -17.77
N ASN A 137 -2.57 5.44 -16.44
CA ASN A 137 -1.46 5.93 -15.63
C ASN A 137 -0.32 4.90 -15.47
N SER A 138 -0.02 4.10 -16.49
CA SER A 138 1.01 3.05 -16.44
C SER A 138 2.42 3.59 -16.16
N TRP A 139 2.67 4.87 -16.44
CA TRP A 139 3.92 5.56 -16.09
C TRP A 139 4.16 5.62 -14.57
N LEU A 140 3.13 5.44 -13.73
CA LEU A 140 3.26 5.41 -12.27
C LEU A 140 3.81 4.08 -11.72
N ILE A 141 3.85 3.03 -12.54
CA ILE A 141 4.46 1.74 -12.16
C ILE A 141 5.96 1.90 -11.86
N PRO A 142 6.80 2.42 -12.77
CA PRO A 142 8.21 2.64 -12.47
C PRO A 142 8.43 3.71 -11.37
N VAL A 143 7.53 4.70 -11.25
CA VAL A 143 7.61 5.71 -10.17
C VAL A 143 7.37 5.08 -8.80
N SER A 144 6.58 4.00 -8.72
CA SER A 144 6.31 3.25 -7.48
C SER A 144 7.53 2.53 -6.91
N ILE A 145 8.65 2.47 -7.65
CA ILE A 145 9.95 2.01 -7.13
C ILE A 145 10.48 2.97 -6.07
N ILE A 146 10.15 4.26 -6.15
CA ILE A 146 10.54 5.26 -5.15
C ILE A 146 9.81 4.94 -3.85
N PRO A 147 10.53 4.51 -2.79
CA PRO A 147 9.89 4.02 -1.58
C PRO A 147 8.94 5.06 -1.00
N LEU A 148 7.74 4.61 -0.61
CA LEU A 148 6.67 5.41 0.00
C LEU A 148 6.05 6.49 -0.92
N VAL A 149 6.85 7.33 -1.56
CA VAL A 149 6.42 8.47 -2.37
C VAL A 149 5.74 8.00 -3.64
N GLY A 150 6.33 7.04 -4.35
CA GLY A 150 5.79 6.52 -5.59
C GLY A 150 4.38 5.93 -5.47
N PRO A 151 4.14 4.95 -4.58
CA PRO A 151 2.81 4.40 -4.40
C PRO A 151 1.82 5.41 -3.78
N ALA A 152 2.28 6.36 -2.96
CA ALA A 152 1.41 7.42 -2.44
C ALA A 152 0.96 8.40 -3.54
N LEU A 153 1.86 8.76 -4.45
CA LEU A 153 1.54 9.54 -5.64
C LEU A 153 0.55 8.80 -6.54
N TYR A 154 0.72 7.49 -6.70
CA TYR A 154 -0.25 6.64 -7.38
C TYR A 154 -1.63 6.74 -6.73
N LEU A 155 -1.76 6.56 -5.42
CA LEU A 155 -3.04 6.66 -4.71
C LEU A 155 -3.70 8.04 -4.85
N LEU A 156 -2.90 9.11 -4.98
CA LEU A 156 -3.41 10.46 -5.21
C LEU A 156 -3.98 10.61 -6.63
N LEU A 157 -3.30 10.06 -7.63
CA LEU A 157 -3.65 10.20 -9.05
C LEU A 157 -4.58 9.09 -9.57
N ARG A 158 -4.78 7.99 -8.83
CA ARG A 158 -5.60 6.86 -9.30
C ARG A 158 -7.04 7.29 -9.60
N PRO A 159 -7.67 6.81 -10.67
CA PRO A 159 -9.09 7.05 -10.90
C PRO A 159 -9.94 6.30 -9.86
N GLY A 160 -11.20 6.71 -9.69
CA GLY A 160 -12.18 5.92 -8.93
C GLY A 160 -12.43 4.55 -9.55
N LEU A 161 -13.16 3.68 -8.85
CA LEU A 161 -13.50 2.35 -9.36
C LEU A 161 -14.34 2.46 -10.65
N PRO A 162 -14.02 1.68 -11.70
CA PRO A 162 -14.76 1.73 -12.95
C PRO A 162 -16.15 1.06 -12.79
N PRO A 163 -17.16 1.46 -13.58
CA PRO A 163 -18.53 0.94 -13.46
C PRO A 163 -18.63 -0.60 -13.58
N GLN A 164 -17.73 -1.25 -14.31
CA GLN A 164 -17.75 -2.71 -14.47
C GLN A 164 -17.35 -3.47 -13.20
N MET A 165 -16.75 -2.78 -12.23
CA MET A 165 -16.42 -3.33 -10.90
C MET A 165 -17.48 -3.00 -9.85
N VAL A 166 -18.48 -2.20 -10.23
CA VAL A 166 -19.49 -1.69 -9.31
C VAL A 166 -20.86 -2.25 -9.70
N ASP A 167 -21.41 -3.13 -8.87
CA ASP A 167 -22.80 -3.58 -9.02
C ASP A 167 -23.75 -2.49 -8.49
N GLU A 168 -24.93 -2.34 -9.13
CA GLU A 168 -25.92 -1.31 -8.77
C GLU A 168 -26.50 -1.46 -7.36
#